data_AF-V2XJQ4-F1
#
_entry.id   AF-V2XJQ4-F1
#
_cell.length_a   1.000
_cell.length_b   1.000
_cell.length_c   1.000
_cell.angle_alpha   90.00
_cell.angle_beta   90.00
_cell.angle_gamma   90.00
#
_symmetry.space_group_name_H-M   'P 1'
#
loop_
_entity.id
_entity.type
_entity.pdbx_description
1 polymer ?
#
loop_
_entity_poly.entity_id
_entity_poly.type
_entity_poly.pdbx_seq_one_letter_code
_entity_poly.pdbx_strand_id
1 'polypeptide(L)'
;MIFRRLLLRFFKFVFYIALVWFSFAILYLSLPSPVPNDDSITASLQSGQIITRVFRVDTFFLYTDSSPSVQQARSTGKMNFIMQFEHSRDPQSRISNLAFGGGSNPLLENFHDVIYDPVGPRIPYHNFTLRNSDQEKGVWLSPPIELSIPAADMDGIVPPWIATADAAKLYWLVNQDSADMTFRIRRVDSENIVEVWADGFLWSDYPEGGRIPANTTTNGLKPLVSIRLHGADAPPSFEFPPLPASSSPGIMYPVRLALLLFLLPIGAIALLISFPLSGIFHALIEIVVFLLNVAALGVVCAAAYGVYWWIKNERPSLTVSDVREGVDTVLASARARGASAQSPDEVIFDPEAQNEADTPDNTGKEAKS
;
A
#
# COMPACT_ATOMS: atom_id res chain seq x y z
N MET A 1 24.58 8.20 38.78
CA MET A 1 23.19 7.88 39.22
C MET A 1 22.11 8.64 38.44
N ILE A 2 22.30 9.93 38.13
CA ILE A 2 21.31 10.78 37.41
C ILE A 2 20.99 10.25 36.01
N PHE A 3 22.01 9.87 35.23
CA PHE A 3 21.85 9.34 33.86
C PHE A 3 20.94 8.10 33.79
N ARG A 4 21.14 7.12 34.69
CA ARG A 4 20.29 5.92 34.77
C ARG A 4 18.82 6.27 35.03
N ARG A 5 18.53 7.27 35.86
CA ARG A 5 17.15 7.72 36.14
C ARG A 5 16.53 8.40 34.92
N LEU A 6 17.29 9.23 34.20
CA LEU A 6 16.84 9.88 32.96
C LEU A 6 16.56 8.84 31.87
N LEU A 7 17.47 7.88 31.68
CA LEU A 7 17.31 6.79 30.71
C LEU A 7 16.03 5.98 30.97
N LEU A 8 15.79 5.57 32.22
CA LEU A 8 14.56 4.85 32.58
C LEU A 8 13.29 5.68 32.37
N ARG A 9 13.33 6.98 32.63
CA ARG A 9 12.18 7.87 32.35
C ARG A 9 11.92 8.00 30.85
N PHE A 10 12.98 8.11 30.05
CA PHE A 10 12.88 8.14 28.60
C PHE A 10 12.28 6.84 28.04
N PHE A 11 12.78 5.67 28.46
CA PHE A 11 12.20 4.39 28.03
C PHE A 11 10.73 4.26 28.42
N LYS A 12 10.35 4.67 29.64
CA LYS A 12 8.94 4.70 30.05
C LYS A 12 8.12 5.60 29.14
N PHE A 13 8.61 6.80 28.82
CA PHE A 13 7.92 7.73 27.93
C PHE A 13 7.73 7.15 26.52
N VAL A 14 8.77 6.58 25.91
CA VAL A 14 8.69 5.93 24.60
C VAL A 14 7.70 4.76 24.63
N PHE A 15 7.76 3.94 25.67
CA PHE A 15 6.81 2.84 25.86
C PHE A 15 5.36 3.34 25.97
N TYR A 16 5.10 4.41 26.71
CA TYR A 16 3.78 5.01 26.79
C TYR A 16 3.29 5.57 25.45
N ILE A 17 4.15 6.27 24.69
CA ILE A 17 3.81 6.74 23.34
C ILE A 17 3.45 5.55 22.44
N ALA A 18 4.26 4.51 22.44
CA ALA A 18 4.00 3.32 21.64
C ALA A 18 2.67 2.65 22.06
N LEU A 19 2.42 2.51 23.36
CA LEU A 19 1.19 1.90 23.88
C LEU A 19 -0.06 2.72 23.49
N VAL A 20 0.01 4.05 23.60
CA VAL A 20 -1.07 4.95 23.17
C VAL A 20 -1.30 4.82 21.67
N TRP A 21 -0.23 4.83 20.87
CA TRP A 21 -0.31 4.66 19.42
C TRP A 21 -0.96 3.31 19.06
N PHE A 22 -0.50 2.20 19.65
CA PHE A 22 -1.07 0.87 19.43
C PHE A 22 -2.54 0.80 19.84
N SER A 23 -2.91 1.44 20.95
CA SER A 23 -4.31 1.49 21.40
C SER A 23 -5.21 2.19 20.37
N PHE A 24 -4.77 3.34 19.84
CA PHE A 24 -5.49 4.03 18.77
C PHE A 24 -5.51 3.24 17.47
N ALA A 25 -4.43 2.52 17.13
CA ALA A 25 -4.34 1.71 15.93
C ALA A 25 -5.33 0.54 16.01
N ILE A 26 -5.37 -0.17 17.14
CA ILE A 26 -6.34 -1.24 17.40
C ILE A 26 -7.76 -0.69 17.32
N LEU A 27 -8.03 0.46 17.96
CA LEU A 27 -9.34 1.11 17.89
C LEU A 27 -9.73 1.42 16.43
N TYR A 28 -8.83 2.05 15.66
CA TYR A 28 -9.03 2.35 14.24
C TYR A 28 -9.33 1.10 13.39
N LEU A 29 -8.58 0.02 13.60
CA LEU A 29 -8.76 -1.25 12.89
C LEU A 29 -10.06 -1.95 13.28
N SER A 30 -10.49 -1.83 14.55
CA SER A 30 -11.67 -2.48 15.12
C SER A 30 -12.99 -1.76 14.81
N LEU A 31 -12.94 -0.52 14.34
CA LEU A 31 -14.16 0.21 13.99
C LEU A 31 -14.90 -0.54 12.87
N PRO A 32 -16.23 -0.71 12.98
CA PRO A 32 -17.03 -1.23 11.88
C PRO A 32 -17.05 -0.21 10.73
N SER A 33 -17.32 -0.67 9.52
CA SER A 33 -17.55 0.20 8.35
C SER A 33 -18.94 -0.07 7.79
N PRO A 34 -20.01 0.31 8.52
CA PRO A 34 -21.37 0.12 8.04
C PRO A 34 -21.61 1.05 6.85
N VAL A 35 -22.01 0.46 5.72
CA VAL A 35 -22.39 1.23 4.54
C VAL A 35 -23.78 1.85 4.80
N PRO A 36 -23.95 3.17 4.63
CA PRO A 36 -25.25 3.80 4.80
C PRO A 36 -26.27 3.29 3.78
N ASN A 37 -27.54 3.26 4.17
CA ASN A 37 -28.63 2.91 3.26
C ASN A 37 -28.82 4.02 2.21
N ASP A 38 -29.03 3.67 0.95
CA ASP A 38 -29.23 4.63 -0.14
C ASP A 38 -30.46 5.53 0.11
N ASP A 39 -31.50 5.04 0.80
CA ASP A 39 -32.66 5.88 1.20
C ASP A 39 -32.24 7.02 2.13
N SER A 40 -31.29 6.78 3.03
CA SER A 40 -30.80 7.82 3.95
C SER A 40 -29.96 8.87 3.21
N ILE A 41 -29.19 8.45 2.22
CA ILE A 41 -28.35 9.33 1.41
C ILE A 41 -29.21 10.22 0.52
N THR A 42 -30.23 9.64 -0.10
CA THR A 42 -31.16 10.37 -0.96
C THR A 42 -32.01 11.35 -0.15
N ALA A 43 -32.46 10.97 1.05
CA ALA A 43 -33.13 11.88 1.98
C ALA A 43 -32.22 13.04 2.43
N SER A 44 -30.95 12.76 2.74
CA SER A 44 -29.95 13.80 3.05
C SER A 44 -29.78 14.78 1.89
N LEU A 45 -29.63 14.30 0.65
CA LEU A 45 -29.53 15.16 -0.52
C LEU A 45 -30.81 15.98 -0.74
N GLN A 46 -31.99 15.38 -0.57
CA GLN A 46 -33.27 16.11 -0.63
C GLN A 46 -33.38 17.23 0.41
N SER A 47 -32.79 17.03 1.59
CA SER A 47 -32.73 18.05 2.66
C SER A 47 -31.70 19.16 2.43
N GLY A 48 -30.94 19.08 1.33
CA GLY A 48 -29.91 20.04 0.96
C GLY A 48 -28.55 19.81 1.60
N GLN A 49 -28.30 18.62 2.14
CA GLN A 49 -26.97 18.23 2.57
C GLN A 49 -26.10 17.86 1.37
N ILE A 50 -24.82 18.17 1.47
CA ILE A 50 -23.81 17.71 0.51
C ILE A 50 -23.56 16.22 0.76
N ILE A 51 -23.74 15.41 -0.27
CA ILE A 51 -23.38 13.99 -0.22
C ILE A 51 -22.09 13.77 -0.98
N THR A 52 -21.26 12.85 -0.46
CA THR A 52 -20.07 12.38 -1.17
C THR A 52 -20.32 10.97 -1.69
N ARG A 53 -19.98 10.72 -2.97
CA ARG A 53 -19.97 9.39 -3.58
C ARG A 53 -18.60 9.09 -4.16
N VAL A 54 -18.19 7.83 -4.02
CA VAL A 54 -16.99 7.28 -4.62
C VAL A 54 -17.41 6.34 -5.72
N PHE A 55 -16.91 6.59 -6.92
CA PHE A 55 -17.23 5.86 -8.15
C PHE A 55 -16.01 5.11 -8.65
N ARG A 56 -16.21 3.90 -9.20
CA ARG A 56 -15.13 3.14 -9.84
C ARG A 56 -14.88 3.64 -11.25
N VAL A 57 -13.63 4.02 -11.55
CA VAL A 57 -13.22 4.52 -12.87
C VAL A 57 -13.60 3.52 -13.97
N ASP A 58 -13.28 2.25 -13.80
CA ASP A 58 -13.56 1.20 -14.81
C ASP A 58 -15.05 0.99 -15.12
N THR A 59 -15.96 1.45 -14.25
CA THR A 59 -17.40 1.32 -14.49
C THR A 59 -17.96 2.44 -15.36
N PHE A 60 -17.38 3.64 -15.30
CA PHE A 60 -17.88 4.82 -16.02
C PHE A 60 -16.97 5.25 -17.17
N PHE A 61 -15.69 4.88 -17.13
CA PHE A 61 -14.64 5.20 -18.10
C PHE A 61 -14.01 3.89 -18.60
N LEU A 62 -14.70 3.20 -19.51
CA LEU A 62 -14.33 1.85 -19.96
C LEU A 62 -12.92 1.80 -20.57
N TYR A 63 -12.17 0.73 -20.29
CA TYR A 63 -10.82 0.54 -20.86
C TYR A 63 -10.81 0.46 -22.39
N THR A 64 -11.90 0.00 -22.98
CA THR A 64 -12.05 -0.10 -24.45
C THR A 64 -12.34 1.24 -25.11
N ASP A 65 -12.66 2.28 -24.34
CA ASP A 65 -12.93 3.62 -24.86
C ASP A 65 -11.62 4.40 -25.03
N SER A 66 -11.28 4.71 -26.27
CA SER A 66 -10.09 5.47 -26.63
C SER A 66 -10.35 6.98 -26.74
N SER A 67 -11.49 7.49 -26.30
CA SER A 67 -11.75 8.93 -26.33
C SER A 67 -10.73 9.69 -25.46
N PRO A 68 -10.42 10.96 -25.80
CA PRO A 68 -9.52 11.77 -24.98
C PRO A 68 -9.99 11.91 -23.53
N SER A 69 -11.30 12.06 -23.29
CA SER A 69 -11.87 12.20 -21.94
C SER A 69 -11.63 10.96 -21.07
N VAL A 70 -11.75 9.76 -21.65
CA VAL A 70 -11.50 8.51 -20.93
C VAL A 70 -10.01 8.31 -20.68
N GLN A 71 -9.17 8.57 -21.69
CA GLN A 71 -7.72 8.46 -21.51
C GLN A 71 -7.21 9.42 -20.44
N GLN A 72 -7.73 10.65 -20.40
CA GLN A 72 -7.42 11.65 -19.39
C GLN A 72 -7.87 11.20 -18.00
N ALA A 73 -9.12 10.74 -17.85
CA ALA A 73 -9.63 10.22 -16.57
C ALA A 73 -8.82 9.03 -16.05
N ARG A 74 -8.31 8.17 -16.94
CA ARG A 74 -7.50 6.99 -16.61
C ARG A 74 -6.01 7.26 -16.47
N SER A 75 -5.54 8.45 -16.85
CA SER A 75 -4.11 8.79 -16.88
C SER A 75 -3.43 8.69 -15.50
N THR A 76 -4.20 8.87 -14.43
CA THR A 76 -3.73 8.78 -13.05
C THR A 76 -3.49 7.34 -12.58
N GLY A 77 -4.00 6.34 -13.33
CA GLY A 77 -3.95 4.93 -12.95
C GLY A 77 -4.82 4.57 -11.74
N LYS A 78 -5.61 5.52 -11.22
CA LYS A 78 -6.46 5.32 -10.04
C LYS A 78 -7.71 4.53 -10.37
N MET A 79 -8.13 3.70 -9.42
CA MET A 79 -9.32 2.85 -9.58
C MET A 79 -10.63 3.56 -9.23
N ASN A 80 -10.58 4.65 -8.45
CA ASN A 80 -11.77 5.36 -7.98
C ASN A 80 -11.64 6.87 -8.13
N PHE A 81 -12.78 7.55 -8.15
CA PHE A 81 -12.88 9.00 -8.09
C PHE A 81 -14.02 9.45 -7.17
N ILE A 82 -13.87 10.62 -6.56
CA ILE A 82 -14.75 11.11 -5.48
C ILE A 82 -15.50 12.35 -5.97
N MET A 83 -16.82 12.28 -6.04
CA MET A 83 -17.66 13.43 -6.37
C MET A 83 -18.55 13.83 -5.21
N GLN A 84 -18.85 15.12 -5.15
CA GLN A 84 -19.85 15.69 -4.26
C GLN A 84 -21.06 16.14 -5.04
N PHE A 85 -22.24 15.95 -4.44
CA PHE A 85 -23.51 16.41 -4.97
C PHE A 85 -24.21 17.24 -3.90
N GLU A 86 -24.70 18.40 -4.29
CA GLU A 86 -25.47 19.30 -3.44
C GLU A 86 -26.76 19.66 -4.17
N HIS A 87 -27.89 19.52 -3.49
CA HIS A 87 -29.18 19.89 -4.03
C HIS A 87 -29.75 21.07 -3.24
N SER A 88 -29.94 22.20 -3.91
CA SER A 88 -30.53 23.38 -3.30
C SER A 88 -31.88 23.64 -3.92
N ARG A 89 -32.93 23.71 -3.09
CA ARG A 89 -34.28 24.07 -3.52
C ARG A 89 -34.64 25.41 -2.91
N ASP A 90 -34.88 26.40 -3.76
CA ASP A 90 -35.42 27.68 -3.32
C ASP A 90 -36.94 27.53 -3.08
N PRO A 91 -37.42 27.70 -1.83
CA PRO A 91 -38.83 27.57 -1.50
C PRO A 91 -39.72 28.57 -2.25
N GLN A 92 -39.19 29.74 -2.60
CA GLN A 92 -39.96 30.83 -3.20
C GLN A 92 -40.05 30.68 -4.72
N SER A 93 -38.92 30.44 -5.39
CA SER A 93 -38.89 30.32 -6.85
C SER A 93 -39.30 28.93 -7.35
N ARG A 94 -39.39 27.93 -6.46
CA ARG A 94 -39.56 26.51 -6.79
C ARG A 94 -38.46 25.96 -7.71
N ILE A 95 -37.38 26.72 -7.87
CA ILE A 95 -36.22 26.33 -8.67
C ILE A 95 -35.41 25.36 -7.82
N SER A 96 -35.19 24.18 -8.36
CA SER A 96 -34.26 23.20 -7.79
C SER A 96 -32.96 23.29 -8.57
N ASN A 97 -31.84 23.36 -7.87
CA ASN A 97 -30.50 23.39 -8.45
C ASN A 97 -29.75 22.17 -7.94
N LEU A 98 -29.00 21.53 -8.84
CA LEU A 98 -28.00 20.54 -8.45
C LEU A 98 -26.61 21.10 -8.76
N ALA A 99 -25.76 21.09 -7.75
CA ALA A 99 -24.33 21.30 -7.91
C ALA A 99 -23.64 19.94 -7.84
N PHE A 100 -22.66 19.71 -8.72
CA PHE A 100 -21.76 18.58 -8.57
C PHE A 100 -20.33 18.96 -8.93
N GLY A 101 -19.36 18.32 -8.30
CA GLY A 101 -17.95 18.69 -8.43
C GLY A 101 -17.02 17.69 -7.75
N GLY A 102 -15.73 17.99 -7.80
CA GLY A 102 -14.75 17.25 -7.03
C GLY A 102 -14.89 17.59 -5.55
N GLY A 103 -14.88 16.56 -4.70
CA GLY A 103 -15.16 16.76 -3.28
C GLY A 103 -14.10 17.59 -2.57
N SER A 104 -14.50 18.49 -1.68
CA SER A 104 -13.54 19.30 -0.92
C SER A 104 -12.74 18.46 0.08
N ASN A 105 -11.57 18.97 0.52
CA ASN A 105 -10.72 18.26 1.46
C ASN A 105 -11.53 17.93 2.74
N PRO A 106 -11.61 16.65 3.18
CA PRO A 106 -12.43 16.28 4.34
C PRO A 106 -11.95 16.93 5.65
N LEU A 107 -10.72 17.45 5.70
CA LEU A 107 -10.27 18.31 6.79
C LEU A 107 -10.87 19.71 6.71
N LEU A 108 -10.97 20.30 5.51
CA LEU A 108 -11.66 21.57 5.35
C LEU A 108 -13.14 21.44 5.76
N GLU A 109 -13.84 20.37 5.34
CA GLU A 109 -15.27 20.17 5.62
C GLU A 109 -15.64 20.16 7.10
N ASN A 110 -14.83 19.50 7.93
CA ASN A 110 -15.16 19.30 9.35
C ASN A 110 -14.58 20.38 10.28
N PHE A 111 -13.59 21.16 9.82
CA PHE A 111 -12.98 22.22 10.62
C PHE A 111 -13.48 23.64 10.29
N HIS A 112 -14.43 23.78 9.34
CA HIS A 112 -15.02 25.08 8.97
C HIS A 112 -15.64 25.86 10.13
N ASP A 113 -16.02 25.21 11.25
CA ASP A 113 -16.56 25.89 12.43
C ASP A 113 -15.50 26.34 13.46
N VAL A 114 -14.24 25.88 13.39
CA VAL A 114 -13.31 26.02 14.52
C VAL A 114 -12.05 26.83 14.20
N ILE A 115 -11.55 26.83 12.96
CA ILE A 115 -10.30 27.53 12.63
C ILE A 115 -10.41 28.13 11.22
N TYR A 116 -10.43 29.47 11.16
CA TYR A 116 -10.18 30.34 10.00
C TYR A 116 -10.41 29.75 8.62
N ASP A 117 -11.40 30.32 7.91
CA ASP A 117 -11.70 30.16 6.48
C ASP A 117 -10.47 29.71 5.67
N PRO A 118 -10.34 28.40 5.40
CA PRO A 118 -9.27 27.92 4.56
C PRO A 118 -9.66 28.30 3.14
N VAL A 119 -9.01 29.36 2.66
CA VAL A 119 -8.89 29.79 1.26
C VAL A 119 -8.15 28.70 0.45
N GLY A 120 -8.57 27.44 0.57
CA GLY A 120 -8.32 26.42 -0.43
C GLY A 120 -9.26 26.70 -1.60
N PRO A 121 -8.81 26.58 -2.85
CA PRO A 121 -9.71 26.69 -3.98
C PRO A 121 -10.81 25.65 -3.80
N ARG A 122 -12.07 26.10 -3.62
CA ARG A 122 -13.21 25.21 -3.79
C ARG A 122 -13.04 24.58 -5.16
N ILE A 123 -12.87 23.27 -5.18
CA ILE A 123 -12.77 22.51 -6.42
C ILE A 123 -14.01 22.87 -7.26
N PRO A 124 -13.86 23.13 -8.57
CA PRO A 124 -14.95 23.67 -9.38
C PRO A 124 -16.21 22.81 -9.27
N TYR A 125 -17.30 23.47 -8.90
CA TYR A 125 -18.65 22.90 -8.94
C TYR A 125 -19.33 23.35 -10.22
N HIS A 126 -19.97 22.42 -10.91
CA HIS A 126 -20.92 22.74 -11.96
C HIS A 126 -22.32 22.84 -11.37
N ASN A 127 -22.93 24.01 -11.51
CA ASN A 127 -24.30 24.26 -11.08
C ASN A 127 -25.23 24.15 -12.27
N PHE A 128 -26.29 23.37 -12.14
CA PHE A 128 -27.34 23.31 -13.14
C PHE A 128 -28.73 23.35 -12.52
N THR A 129 -29.65 23.96 -13.23
CA THR A 129 -31.04 24.11 -12.78
C THR A 129 -31.89 22.93 -13.24
N LEU A 130 -32.48 22.24 -12.27
CA LEU A 130 -33.50 21.22 -12.43
C LEU A 130 -34.84 21.92 -12.67
N ARG A 131 -35.16 22.19 -13.94
CA ARG A 131 -36.45 22.75 -14.34
C ARG A 131 -37.28 21.68 -15.04
N ASN A 132 -38.57 21.53 -14.73
CA ASN A 132 -39.46 20.73 -15.57
C ASN A 132 -39.59 21.38 -16.95
N SER A 133 -39.57 20.58 -18.03
CA SER A 133 -39.68 21.11 -19.39
C SER A 133 -41.14 21.34 -19.70
N ASP A 134 -41.49 22.59 -19.97
CA ASP A 134 -42.78 22.91 -20.59
C ASP A 134 -42.69 22.83 -22.14
N GLN A 135 -41.49 22.59 -22.68
CA GLN A 135 -41.21 22.54 -24.12
C GLN A 135 -41.32 21.12 -24.70
N GLU A 136 -41.36 21.02 -26.04
CA GLU A 136 -41.55 19.80 -26.82
C GLU A 136 -40.73 18.62 -26.29
N LYS A 137 -41.37 17.44 -26.26
CA LYS A 137 -40.78 16.16 -25.84
C LYS A 137 -39.47 15.91 -26.58
N GLY A 138 -38.36 16.28 -25.93
CA GLY A 138 -37.03 16.18 -26.47
C GLY A 138 -36.08 15.48 -25.50
N VAL A 139 -34.94 15.10 -26.03
CA VAL A 139 -33.79 14.71 -25.21
C VAL A 139 -32.72 15.77 -25.43
N TRP A 140 -32.31 16.39 -24.34
CA TRP A 140 -31.27 17.42 -24.33
C TRP A 140 -29.99 16.85 -23.73
N LEU A 141 -28.86 17.20 -24.33
CA LEU A 141 -27.54 16.80 -23.87
C LEU A 141 -26.67 18.06 -23.75
N SER A 142 -26.00 18.21 -22.60
CA SER A 142 -25.10 19.33 -22.38
C SER A 142 -23.82 19.19 -23.23
N PRO A 143 -23.10 20.31 -23.44
CA PRO A 143 -21.69 20.26 -23.79
C PRO A 143 -20.90 19.46 -22.74
N PRO A 144 -19.71 18.94 -23.09
CA PRO A 144 -18.78 18.36 -22.12
C PRO A 144 -18.45 19.38 -21.02
N ILE A 145 -18.43 18.90 -19.77
CA ILE A 145 -18.09 19.68 -18.57
C ILE A 145 -16.84 19.04 -17.97
N GLU A 146 -15.71 19.72 -18.10
CA GLU A 146 -14.44 19.28 -17.51
C GLU A 146 -14.35 19.75 -16.05
N LEU A 147 -14.05 18.82 -15.15
CA LEU A 147 -13.91 19.05 -13.71
C LEU A 147 -12.66 18.35 -13.21
N SER A 148 -11.91 19.01 -12.32
CA SER A 148 -10.84 18.35 -11.59
C SER A 148 -11.43 17.58 -10.40
N ILE A 149 -11.36 16.26 -10.44
CA ILE A 149 -12.00 15.37 -9.48
C ILE A 149 -10.93 14.63 -8.66
N PRO A 150 -11.06 14.55 -7.33
CA PRO A 150 -10.20 13.70 -6.52
C PRO A 150 -10.18 12.25 -7.02
N ALA A 151 -8.97 11.75 -7.26
CA ALA A 151 -8.74 10.39 -7.70
C ALA A 151 -8.07 9.58 -6.58
N ALA A 152 -8.46 8.32 -6.42
CA ALA A 152 -8.01 7.53 -5.29
C ALA A 152 -7.98 6.03 -5.58
N ASP A 153 -7.08 5.35 -4.90
CA ASP A 153 -7.05 3.90 -4.82
C ASP A 153 -7.62 3.40 -3.49
N MET A 154 -7.75 2.08 -3.41
CA MET A 154 -8.12 1.38 -2.16
C MET A 154 -6.90 0.75 -1.49
N ASP A 155 -5.71 0.89 -2.07
CA ASP A 155 -4.48 0.29 -1.55
C ASP A 155 -3.81 1.18 -0.48
N GLY A 156 -2.84 0.62 0.24
CA GLY A 156 -2.05 1.34 1.24
C GLY A 156 -2.54 1.17 2.69
N ILE A 157 -2.73 2.28 3.41
CA ILE A 157 -2.94 2.34 4.89
C ILE A 157 -4.29 1.73 5.32
N VAL A 158 -5.15 1.39 4.36
CA VAL A 158 -6.53 1.02 4.60
C VAL A 158 -6.69 -0.51 4.57
N PRO A 159 -7.09 -1.14 5.69
CA PRO A 159 -7.45 -2.55 5.70
C PRO A 159 -8.53 -2.96 4.69
N PRO A 160 -8.51 -4.21 4.19
CA PRO A 160 -9.43 -4.68 3.15
C PRO A 160 -10.90 -4.76 3.59
N TRP A 161 -11.20 -4.69 4.90
CA TRP A 161 -12.56 -4.71 5.44
C TRP A 161 -13.20 -3.33 5.61
N ILE A 162 -12.48 -2.27 5.24
CA ILE A 162 -13.01 -0.89 5.24
C ILE A 162 -13.80 -0.68 3.94
N ALA A 163 -14.95 -0.02 4.03
CA ALA A 163 -15.77 0.28 2.86
C ALA A 163 -14.98 1.06 1.81
N THR A 164 -15.27 0.80 0.54
CA THR A 164 -14.59 1.41 -0.62
C THR A 164 -14.51 2.94 -0.54
N ALA A 165 -15.61 3.59 -0.17
CA ALA A 165 -15.64 5.04 -0.06
C ALA A 165 -14.75 5.59 1.06
N ASP A 166 -14.73 4.93 2.22
CA ASP A 166 -13.86 5.29 3.34
C ASP A 166 -12.39 5.14 2.92
N ALA A 167 -12.07 4.01 2.28
CA ALA A 167 -10.74 3.71 1.78
C ALA A 167 -10.23 4.78 0.82
N ALA A 168 -11.02 5.06 -0.22
CA ALA A 168 -10.68 6.04 -1.24
C ALA A 168 -10.53 7.46 -0.66
N LYS A 169 -11.42 7.88 0.24
CA LYS A 169 -11.30 9.20 0.88
C LYS A 169 -10.05 9.31 1.76
N LEU A 170 -9.73 8.27 2.54
CA LEU A 170 -8.52 8.25 3.37
C LEU A 170 -7.25 8.20 2.53
N TYR A 171 -7.26 7.47 1.42
CA TYR A 171 -6.17 7.47 0.44
C TYR A 171 -5.95 8.88 -0.12
N TRP A 172 -7.02 9.52 -0.60
CA TRP A 172 -6.95 10.85 -1.18
C TRP A 172 -6.50 11.89 -0.17
N LEU A 173 -6.90 11.78 1.10
CA LEU A 173 -6.43 12.68 2.15
C LEU A 173 -4.90 12.74 2.25
N VAL A 174 -4.23 11.61 2.03
CA VAL A 174 -2.77 11.49 2.13
C VAL A 174 -2.08 11.93 0.84
N ASN A 175 -2.58 11.47 -0.32
CA ASN A 175 -1.90 11.68 -1.60
C ASN A 175 -2.33 12.97 -2.32
N GLN A 176 -3.55 13.43 -2.08
CA GLN A 176 -4.16 14.60 -2.71
C GLN A 176 -4.18 14.56 -4.26
N ASP A 177 -4.20 13.35 -4.83
CA ASP A 177 -4.26 13.16 -6.28
C ASP A 177 -5.60 13.64 -6.85
N SER A 178 -5.56 14.30 -8.00
CA SER A 178 -6.76 14.67 -8.78
C SER A 178 -6.59 14.25 -10.24
N ALA A 179 -7.72 14.00 -10.90
CA ALA A 179 -7.79 13.73 -12.31
C ALA A 179 -8.80 14.69 -12.94
N ASP A 180 -8.45 15.25 -14.09
CA ASP A 180 -9.40 16.01 -14.88
C ASP A 180 -10.32 15.02 -15.61
N MET A 181 -11.61 15.13 -15.32
CA MET A 181 -12.64 14.24 -15.81
C MET A 181 -13.75 15.04 -16.47
N THR A 182 -14.25 14.51 -17.58
CA THR A 182 -15.28 15.16 -18.37
C THR A 182 -16.62 14.48 -18.18
N PHE A 183 -17.66 15.27 -17.96
CA PHE A 183 -19.02 14.81 -17.69
C PHE A 183 -20.01 15.47 -18.63
N ARG A 184 -21.20 14.87 -18.76
CA ARG A 184 -22.33 15.44 -19.49
C ARG A 184 -23.62 15.29 -18.71
N ILE A 185 -24.51 16.26 -18.87
CA ILE A 185 -25.85 16.23 -18.31
C ILE A 185 -26.79 15.85 -19.46
N ARG A 186 -27.53 14.76 -19.27
CA ARG A 186 -28.58 14.31 -20.17
C ARG A 186 -29.92 14.57 -19.51
N ARG A 187 -30.86 15.09 -20.28
CA ARG A 187 -32.22 15.37 -19.84
C ARG A 187 -33.21 14.75 -20.79
N VAL A 188 -34.15 13.98 -20.25
CA VAL A 188 -35.19 13.27 -20.99
C VAL A 188 -36.53 13.85 -20.58
N ASP A 189 -37.03 14.81 -21.35
CA ASP A 189 -38.23 15.57 -21.00
C ASP A 189 -39.49 14.71 -20.97
N SER A 190 -39.56 13.67 -21.81
CA SER A 190 -40.69 12.74 -21.82
C SER A 190 -40.87 11.95 -20.53
N GLU A 191 -39.79 11.77 -19.78
CA GLU A 191 -39.75 10.95 -18.56
C GLU A 191 -39.52 11.80 -17.30
N ASN A 192 -39.29 13.12 -17.47
CA ASN A 192 -38.87 14.03 -16.41
C ASN A 192 -37.62 13.52 -15.68
N ILE A 193 -36.64 12.99 -16.42
CA ILE A 193 -35.40 12.46 -15.85
C ILE A 193 -34.22 13.35 -16.27
N VAL A 194 -33.36 13.67 -15.31
CA VAL A 194 -32.05 14.29 -15.53
C VAL A 194 -30.97 13.35 -15.03
N GLU A 195 -29.95 13.13 -15.83
CA GLU A 195 -28.89 12.17 -15.57
C GLU A 195 -27.53 12.86 -15.74
N VAL A 196 -26.58 12.54 -14.86
CA VAL A 196 -25.19 12.94 -15.01
C VAL A 196 -24.39 11.72 -15.47
N TRP A 197 -23.68 11.86 -16.57
CA TRP A 197 -22.90 10.79 -17.18
C TRP A 197 -21.42 11.17 -17.31
N ALA A 198 -20.56 10.17 -17.31
CA ALA A 198 -19.19 10.32 -17.78
C ALA A 198 -19.16 10.56 -19.31
N ASP A 199 -18.24 11.41 -19.77
CA ASP A 199 -17.99 11.63 -21.20
C ASP A 199 -17.10 10.51 -21.78
N GLY A 200 -17.32 10.16 -23.05
CA GLY A 200 -16.75 8.97 -23.68
C GLY A 200 -17.29 8.72 -25.09
N PHE A 201 -16.89 7.59 -25.70
CA PHE A 201 -17.33 7.16 -27.05
C PHE A 201 -18.84 7.02 -27.18
N LEU A 202 -19.54 6.79 -26.06
CA LEU A 202 -21.00 6.76 -26.02
C LEU A 202 -21.66 8.03 -26.56
N TRP A 203 -20.94 9.13 -26.70
CA TRP A 203 -21.47 10.39 -27.20
C TRP A 203 -20.99 10.73 -28.61
N SER A 204 -19.94 10.07 -29.13
CA SER A 204 -19.44 10.31 -30.49
C SER A 204 -20.38 9.76 -31.56
N ASP A 205 -21.04 8.64 -31.27
CA ASP A 205 -21.88 7.93 -32.24
C ASP A 205 -23.34 8.40 -32.26
N TYR A 206 -23.70 9.37 -31.41
CA TYR A 206 -25.10 9.80 -31.21
C TYR A 206 -25.28 11.31 -31.41
N PRO A 207 -25.08 11.82 -32.64
CA PRO A 207 -25.29 13.24 -32.96
C PRO A 207 -26.77 13.66 -32.87
N GLU A 208 -27.71 12.72 -32.97
CA GLU A 208 -29.15 13.00 -32.95
C GLU A 208 -29.76 12.81 -31.54
N GLY A 209 -29.61 13.84 -30.71
CA GLY A 209 -30.47 14.06 -29.55
C GLY A 209 -30.24 13.15 -28.36
N GLY A 210 -29.01 12.71 -28.06
CA GLY A 210 -28.66 12.13 -26.76
C GLY A 210 -29.45 10.88 -26.35
N ARG A 211 -30.00 10.11 -27.30
CA ARG A 211 -30.69 8.85 -27.02
C ARG A 211 -29.65 7.76 -26.76
N ILE A 212 -29.61 7.25 -25.54
CA ILE A 212 -28.78 6.11 -25.17
C ILE A 212 -29.50 4.82 -25.64
N PRO A 213 -28.85 3.95 -26.43
CA PRO A 213 -29.44 2.67 -26.81
C PRO A 213 -29.83 1.85 -25.58
N ALA A 214 -30.95 1.13 -25.67
CA ALA A 214 -31.33 0.14 -24.65
C ALA A 214 -30.23 -0.91 -24.40
N ASN A 215 -29.34 -1.10 -25.39
CA ASN A 215 -28.24 -2.05 -25.33
C ASN A 215 -27.08 -1.56 -24.45
N THR A 216 -26.96 -0.25 -24.25
CA THR A 216 -25.88 0.37 -23.47
C THR A 216 -26.09 0.17 -21.96
N THR A 217 -27.36 0.20 -21.51
CA THR A 217 -27.73 -0.19 -20.14
C THR A 217 -27.52 -1.69 -19.89
N THR A 218 -27.68 -2.56 -20.90
CA THR A 218 -27.32 -3.98 -20.77
C THR A 218 -25.81 -4.24 -20.72
N ASN A 219 -24.99 -3.35 -21.29
CA ASN A 219 -23.53 -3.39 -21.13
C ASN A 219 -23.07 -2.86 -19.76
N GLY A 220 -24.00 -2.51 -18.86
CA GLY A 220 -23.73 -2.13 -17.48
C GLY A 220 -23.37 -0.67 -17.28
N LEU A 221 -23.36 0.16 -18.34
CA LEU A 221 -23.11 1.59 -18.21
C LEU A 221 -24.35 2.27 -17.61
N LYS A 222 -24.12 3.00 -16.52
CA LYS A 222 -25.16 3.69 -15.75
C LYS A 222 -24.77 5.15 -15.54
N PRO A 223 -25.75 6.06 -15.37
CA PRO A 223 -25.43 7.43 -14.98
C PRO A 223 -24.82 7.44 -13.58
N LEU A 224 -23.99 8.45 -13.30
CA LEU A 224 -23.42 8.69 -11.97
C LEU A 224 -24.52 9.04 -10.96
N VAL A 225 -25.51 9.80 -11.41
CA VAL A 225 -26.75 10.07 -10.69
C VAL A 225 -27.90 10.18 -11.68
N SER A 226 -29.02 9.56 -11.37
CA SER A 226 -30.30 9.74 -12.06
C SER A 226 -31.26 10.49 -11.15
N ILE A 227 -31.90 11.52 -11.69
CA ILE A 227 -32.75 12.45 -10.95
C ILE A 227 -34.10 12.44 -11.63
N ARG A 228 -35.09 11.85 -10.99
CA ARG A 228 -36.46 11.91 -11.47
C ARG A 228 -37.14 13.12 -10.83
N LEU A 229 -37.49 14.07 -11.69
CA LEU A 229 -38.25 15.25 -11.32
C LEU A 229 -39.71 14.85 -11.17
N HIS A 230 -40.29 15.21 -10.03
CA HIS A 230 -41.71 15.04 -9.79
C HIS A 230 -42.43 16.36 -10.09
N GLY A 231 -43.76 16.37 -9.96
CA GLY A 231 -44.54 17.60 -10.07
C GLY A 231 -44.04 18.69 -9.11
N ALA A 232 -44.44 19.95 -9.33
CA ALA A 232 -43.90 21.12 -8.62
C ALA A 232 -43.94 21.03 -7.08
N ASP A 233 -44.83 20.20 -6.53
CA ASP A 233 -45.06 20.07 -5.09
C ASP A 233 -44.26 18.92 -4.45
N ALA A 234 -43.67 18.02 -5.23
CA ALA A 234 -42.92 16.87 -4.73
C ALA A 234 -41.40 17.06 -4.92
N PRO A 235 -40.56 16.68 -3.94
CA PRO A 235 -39.11 16.76 -4.08
C PRO A 235 -38.63 15.77 -5.16
N PRO A 236 -37.54 16.08 -5.90
CA PRO A 236 -36.95 15.15 -6.85
C PRO A 236 -36.45 13.89 -6.13
N SER A 237 -36.52 12.73 -6.80
CA SER A 237 -35.91 11.50 -6.30
C SER A 237 -34.56 11.27 -6.99
N PHE A 238 -33.58 10.84 -6.21
CA PHE A 238 -32.21 10.60 -6.66
C PHE A 238 -31.92 9.10 -6.64
N GLU A 239 -31.24 8.60 -7.66
CA GLU A 239 -30.78 7.22 -7.75
C GLU A 239 -29.31 7.20 -8.12
N PHE A 240 -28.52 6.43 -7.38
CA PHE A 240 -27.10 6.21 -7.62
C PHE A 240 -26.86 4.77 -8.06
N PRO A 241 -25.81 4.51 -8.85
CA PRO A 241 -25.40 3.15 -9.19
C PRO A 241 -25.16 2.31 -7.94
N PRO A 242 -25.65 1.07 -7.86
CA PRO A 242 -25.44 0.22 -6.69
C PRO A 242 -23.97 -0.17 -6.53
N LEU A 243 -23.63 -0.71 -5.36
CA LEU A 243 -22.33 -1.35 -5.14
C LEU A 243 -22.07 -2.45 -6.19
N PRO A 244 -20.82 -2.62 -6.66
CA PRO A 244 -19.61 -1.89 -6.29
C PRO A 244 -19.34 -0.65 -7.17
N ALA A 245 -20.26 -0.28 -8.07
CA ALA A 245 -20.04 0.82 -9.02
C ALA A 245 -19.91 2.18 -8.34
N SER A 246 -20.75 2.41 -7.33
CA SER A 246 -20.62 3.57 -6.45
C SER A 246 -20.85 3.22 -4.99
N SER A 247 -20.26 4.00 -4.09
CA SER A 247 -20.36 3.83 -2.64
C SER A 247 -20.35 5.17 -1.92
N SER A 248 -21.00 5.24 -0.76
CA SER A 248 -20.95 6.40 0.13
C SER A 248 -20.06 6.11 1.34
N PRO A 249 -19.39 7.14 1.92
CA PRO A 249 -18.64 6.98 3.15
C PRO A 249 -19.50 6.40 4.27
N GLY A 250 -18.91 5.55 5.10
CA GLY A 250 -19.54 4.94 6.25
C GLY A 250 -19.88 5.98 7.32
N ILE A 251 -20.87 5.66 8.16
CA ILE A 251 -21.27 6.51 9.31
C ILE A 251 -20.08 6.73 10.27
N MET A 252 -19.17 5.75 10.35
CA MET A 252 -17.96 5.81 11.18
C MET A 252 -16.77 6.53 10.52
N TYR A 253 -16.91 7.03 9.29
CA TYR A 253 -15.84 7.73 8.57
C TYR A 253 -15.26 8.91 9.37
N PRO A 254 -16.06 9.81 9.99
CA PRO A 254 -15.51 10.93 10.76
C PRO A 254 -14.67 10.47 11.96
N VAL A 255 -15.08 9.38 12.62
CA VAL A 255 -14.34 8.79 13.75
C VAL A 255 -13.02 8.20 13.27
N ARG A 256 -13.02 7.48 12.14
CA ARG A 256 -11.78 6.96 11.51
C ARG A 256 -10.83 8.09 11.15
N LEU A 257 -11.34 9.15 10.55
CA LEU A 257 -10.57 10.34 10.17
C LEU A 257 -9.93 10.99 11.42
N ALA A 258 -10.71 11.19 12.48
CA ALA A 258 -10.20 11.74 13.73
C ALA A 258 -9.09 10.86 14.34
N LEU A 259 -9.28 9.54 14.38
CA LEU A 259 -8.26 8.61 14.86
C LEU A 259 -6.99 8.68 14.00
N LEU A 260 -7.12 8.75 12.67
CA LEU A 260 -5.98 8.87 11.77
C LEU A 260 -5.20 10.17 12.01
N LEU A 261 -5.91 11.28 12.24
CA LEU A 261 -5.30 12.58 12.58
C LEU A 261 -4.50 12.55 13.89
N PHE A 262 -4.82 11.66 14.83
CA PHE A 262 -3.99 11.42 16.02
C PHE A 262 -2.88 10.41 15.77
N LEU A 263 -3.17 9.33 15.03
CA LEU A 263 -2.21 8.26 14.73
C LEU A 263 -1.01 8.73 13.92
N LEU A 264 -1.24 9.59 12.92
CA LEU A 264 -0.18 10.11 12.05
C LEU A 264 0.90 10.90 12.82
N PRO A 265 0.60 11.95 13.60
CA PRO A 265 1.61 12.70 14.33
C PRO A 265 2.27 11.87 15.43
N ILE A 266 1.52 11.04 16.15
CA ILE A 266 2.10 10.15 17.18
C ILE A 266 3.06 9.14 16.54
N GLY A 267 2.68 8.57 15.39
CA GLY A 267 3.53 7.66 14.61
C GLY A 267 4.78 8.35 14.09
N ALA A 268 4.66 9.59 13.58
CA ALA A 268 5.79 10.38 13.14
C ALA A 268 6.77 10.69 14.28
N ILE A 269 6.26 11.04 15.47
CA ILE A 269 7.08 11.23 16.68
C ILE A 269 7.78 9.93 17.07
N ALA A 270 7.07 8.79 17.04
CA ALA A 270 7.64 7.49 17.34
C ALA A 270 8.77 7.14 16.35
N LEU A 271 8.59 7.39 15.06
CA LEU A 271 9.62 7.22 14.03
C LEU A 271 10.82 8.12 14.28
N LEU A 272 10.59 9.41 14.54
CA LEU A 272 11.64 10.39 14.84
C LEU A 272 12.48 9.98 16.06
N ILE A 273 11.86 9.41 17.08
CA ILE A 273 12.56 8.90 18.28
C ILE A 273 13.28 7.57 17.98
N SER A 274 12.68 6.70 17.15
CA SER A 274 13.25 5.39 16.83
C SER A 274 14.52 5.49 15.98
N PHE A 275 14.63 6.50 15.13
CA PHE A 275 15.78 6.68 14.22
C PHE A 275 17.13 6.81 14.96
N PRO A 276 17.31 7.72 15.95
CA PRO A 276 18.56 7.81 16.71
C PRO A 276 18.79 6.58 17.59
N LEU A 277 17.73 5.98 18.13
CA LEU A 277 17.85 4.73 18.91
C LEU A 277 18.41 3.60 18.04
N SER A 278 17.89 3.43 16.82
CA SER A 278 18.38 2.44 15.86
C SER A 278 19.87 2.66 15.56
N GLY A 279 20.30 3.91 15.37
CA GLY A 279 21.71 4.23 15.18
C GLY A 279 22.59 3.84 16.37
N ILE A 280 22.14 4.10 17.59
CA ILE A 280 22.86 3.70 18.82
C ILE A 280 22.94 2.17 18.93
N PHE A 281 21.85 1.45 18.67
CA PHE A 281 21.84 -0.01 18.70
C PHE A 281 22.77 -0.60 17.64
N HIS A 282 22.77 -0.05 16.42
CA HIS A 282 23.69 -0.46 15.36
C HIS A 282 25.15 -0.27 15.78
N ALA A 283 25.50 0.91 16.30
CA ALA A 283 26.85 1.19 16.78
C ALA A 283 27.28 0.26 17.94
N LEU A 284 26.36 -0.06 18.86
CA LEU A 284 26.63 -1.01 19.93
C LEU A 284 26.90 -2.42 19.40
N ILE A 285 26.13 -2.87 18.41
CA ILE A 285 26.35 -4.17 17.75
C ILE A 285 27.73 -4.18 17.07
N GLU A 286 28.09 -3.13 16.34
CA GLU A 286 29.41 -3.00 15.70
C GLU A 286 30.55 -3.05 16.73
N ILE A 287 30.42 -2.35 17.87
CA ILE A 287 31.41 -2.37 18.94
C ILE A 287 31.55 -3.79 19.52
N VAL A 288 30.45 -4.49 19.77
CA VAL A 288 30.48 -5.87 20.29
C VAL A 288 31.16 -6.80 19.28
N VAL A 289 30.80 -6.72 17.99
CA VAL A 289 31.43 -7.50 16.93
C VAL A 289 32.93 -7.18 16.82
N PHE A 290 33.33 -5.91 16.92
CA PHE A 290 34.73 -5.50 16.95
C PHE A 290 35.48 -6.13 18.14
N LEU A 291 34.93 -6.04 19.35
CA LEU A 291 35.54 -6.62 20.55
C LEU A 291 35.67 -8.16 20.44
N LEU A 292 34.67 -8.83 19.88
CA LEU A 292 34.73 -10.27 19.62
C LEU A 292 35.86 -10.62 18.63
N ASN A 293 36.03 -9.83 17.56
CA ASN A 293 37.13 -10.02 16.62
C ASN A 293 38.51 -9.78 17.25
N VAL A 294 38.65 -8.75 18.10
CA VAL A 294 39.89 -8.49 18.84
C VAL A 294 40.20 -9.64 19.81
N ALA A 295 39.19 -10.16 20.51
CA ALA A 295 39.34 -11.32 21.39
C ALA A 295 39.76 -12.57 20.61
N ALA A 296 39.12 -12.85 19.46
CA ALA A 296 39.46 -13.97 18.59
C ALA A 296 40.91 -13.86 18.08
N LEU A 297 41.33 -12.68 17.63
CA LEU A 297 42.71 -12.43 17.23
C LEU A 297 43.68 -12.66 18.39
N GLY A 298 43.34 -12.21 19.61
CA GLY A 298 44.11 -12.46 20.81
C GLY A 298 44.30 -13.95 21.10
N VAL A 299 43.25 -14.76 20.95
CA VAL A 299 43.32 -16.23 21.08
C VAL A 299 44.24 -16.84 20.04
N VAL A 300 44.13 -16.43 18.77
CA VAL A 300 45.02 -16.91 17.68
C VAL A 300 46.48 -16.54 17.96
N CYS A 301 46.75 -15.30 18.37
CA CYS A 301 48.09 -14.85 18.73
C CYS A 301 48.66 -15.62 19.94
N ALA A 302 47.84 -15.87 20.97
CA ALA A 302 48.24 -16.65 22.13
C ALA A 302 48.55 -18.11 21.76
N ALA A 303 47.74 -18.72 20.90
CA ALA A 303 47.98 -20.07 20.38
C ALA A 303 49.28 -20.13 19.56
N ALA A 304 49.49 -19.18 18.64
CA ALA A 304 50.71 -19.09 17.86
C ALA A 304 51.96 -18.88 18.75
N TYR A 305 51.85 -18.02 19.76
CA TYR A 305 52.91 -17.82 20.75
C TYR A 305 53.18 -19.09 21.57
N GLY A 306 52.13 -19.82 21.98
CA GLY A 306 52.25 -21.10 22.68
C GLY A 306 52.98 -22.15 21.84
N VAL A 307 52.63 -22.26 20.55
CA VAL A 307 53.33 -23.14 19.59
C VAL A 307 54.79 -22.71 19.43
N TYR A 308 55.05 -21.42 19.25
CA TYR A 308 56.42 -20.89 19.16
C TYR A 308 57.24 -21.18 20.43
N TRP A 309 56.66 -20.95 21.60
CA TRP A 309 57.28 -21.20 22.90
C TRP A 309 57.58 -22.69 23.10
N TRP A 310 56.64 -23.56 22.75
CA TRP A 310 56.82 -25.01 22.75
C TRP A 310 57.99 -25.43 21.85
N ILE A 311 58.01 -24.96 20.60
CA ILE A 311 59.10 -25.24 19.65
C ILE A 311 60.45 -24.70 20.15
N LYS A 312 60.46 -23.61 20.92
CA LYS A 312 61.71 -23.01 21.42
C LYS A 312 62.23 -23.68 22.69
N ASN A 313 61.36 -24.08 23.61
CA ASN A 313 61.74 -24.62 24.92
C ASN A 313 61.75 -26.15 24.99
N GLU A 314 60.97 -26.85 24.16
CA GLU A 314 60.97 -28.31 24.07
C GLU A 314 61.78 -28.84 22.89
N ARG A 315 62.74 -28.09 22.35
CA ARG A 315 63.84 -28.78 21.70
C ARG A 315 64.66 -29.39 22.82
N PRO A 316 64.60 -30.72 23.08
CA PRO A 316 65.74 -31.34 23.73
C PRO A 316 66.95 -30.89 22.91
N SER A 317 67.94 -30.30 23.56
CA SER A 317 69.22 -30.11 22.90
C SER A 317 69.64 -31.52 22.50
N LEU A 318 69.39 -31.89 21.25
CA LEU A 318 69.95 -33.09 20.65
C LEU A 318 71.44 -32.87 20.76
N THR A 319 72.00 -33.43 21.82
CA THR A 319 73.44 -33.39 22.00
C THR A 319 74.00 -34.17 20.83
N VAL A 320 75.18 -33.76 20.33
CA VAL A 320 75.79 -34.42 19.16
C VAL A 320 75.91 -35.94 19.38
N SER A 321 75.96 -36.39 20.64
CA SER A 321 75.86 -37.79 21.05
C SER A 321 74.55 -38.48 20.64
N ASP A 322 73.39 -37.86 20.85
CA ASP A 322 72.08 -38.48 20.58
C ASP A 322 71.86 -38.69 19.07
N VAL A 323 72.35 -37.74 18.26
CA VAL A 323 72.32 -37.85 16.79
C VAL A 323 73.26 -38.96 16.31
N ARG A 324 74.45 -39.07 16.92
CA ARG A 324 75.43 -40.09 16.57
C ARG A 324 74.94 -41.50 16.92
N GLU A 325 74.35 -41.65 18.10
CA GLU A 325 73.76 -42.92 18.54
C GLU A 325 72.58 -43.33 17.64
N GLY A 326 71.72 -42.39 17.25
CA GLY A 326 70.64 -42.66 16.28
C GLY A 326 71.15 -43.11 14.90
N VAL A 327 72.18 -42.45 14.37
CA VAL A 327 72.82 -42.83 13.09
C VAL A 327 73.46 -44.22 13.19
N ASP A 328 74.18 -44.50 14.27
CA ASP A 328 74.82 -45.80 14.49
C ASP A 328 73.78 -46.93 14.61
N THR A 329 72.63 -46.67 15.25
CA THR A 329 71.54 -47.64 15.38
C THR A 329 70.87 -47.94 14.03
N VAL A 330 70.69 -46.94 13.17
CA VAL A 330 70.16 -47.11 11.81
C VAL A 330 71.15 -47.87 10.93
N LEU A 331 72.45 -47.56 11.02
CA LEU A 331 73.52 -48.28 10.31
C LEU A 331 73.62 -49.74 10.75
N ALA A 332 73.48 -50.03 12.05
CA ALA A 332 73.44 -51.38 12.58
C ALA A 332 72.21 -52.16 12.07
N SER A 333 71.04 -51.52 12.06
CA SER A 333 69.79 -52.10 11.55
C SER A 333 69.87 -52.38 10.04
N ALA A 334 70.47 -51.47 9.27
CA ALA A 334 70.67 -51.65 7.83
C ALA A 334 71.65 -52.80 7.52
N ARG A 335 72.73 -52.94 8.31
CA ARG A 335 73.66 -54.08 8.21
C ARG A 335 72.98 -55.40 8.57
N ALA A 336 72.15 -55.43 9.61
CA ALA A 336 71.41 -56.63 10.00
C ALA A 336 70.41 -57.08 8.91
N ARG A 337 69.72 -56.14 8.27
CA ARG A 337 68.83 -56.44 7.13
C ARG A 337 69.60 -56.89 5.89
N GLY A 338 70.76 -56.28 5.61
CA GLY A 338 71.64 -56.72 4.52
C GLY A 338 72.18 -58.14 4.70
N ALA A 339 72.44 -58.57 5.94
CA ALA A 339 72.89 -59.92 6.25
C ALA A 339 71.78 -60.99 6.18
N SER A 340 70.51 -60.58 6.28
CA SER A 340 69.36 -61.50 6.27
C SER A 340 68.81 -61.76 4.86
N ALA A 341 69.32 -61.07 3.83
CA ALA A 341 68.86 -61.19 2.44
C ALA A 341 69.57 -62.31 1.63
N GLN A 342 70.40 -63.14 2.26
CA GLN A 342 70.97 -64.37 1.69
C GLN A 342 70.26 -65.62 2.24
N SER A 343 68.96 -65.75 1.97
CA SER A 343 68.27 -67.04 1.99
C SER A 343 67.22 -67.03 0.88
N PRO A 344 67.44 -67.73 -0.24
CA PRO A 344 66.51 -67.74 -1.35
C PRO A 344 65.45 -68.82 -1.10
N ASP A 345 64.30 -68.45 -0.56
CA ASP A 345 63.12 -69.30 -0.57
C ASP A 345 61.94 -68.60 -1.28
N GLU A 346 61.66 -69.18 -2.45
CA GLU A 346 60.35 -69.46 -3.03
C GLU A 346 59.29 -68.35 -3.06
N VAL A 347 59.26 -67.69 -4.22
CA VAL A 347 58.16 -66.84 -4.69
C VAL A 347 56.95 -67.71 -5.01
N ILE A 348 55.92 -67.68 -4.15
CA ILE A 348 54.56 -68.10 -4.51
C ILE A 348 53.83 -66.87 -5.06
N PHE A 349 53.53 -66.94 -6.35
CA PHE A 349 52.81 -65.95 -7.13
C PHE A 349 51.31 -66.20 -6.94
N ASP A 350 50.59 -65.28 -6.30
CA ASP A 350 49.13 -65.29 -6.22
C ASP A 350 48.57 -64.14 -7.09
N PRO A 351 47.99 -64.42 -8.26
CA PRO A 351 47.51 -63.41 -9.18
C PRO A 351 45.99 -63.31 -9.09
N GLU A 352 45.44 -62.67 -8.06
CA GLU A 352 44.01 -62.33 -8.06
C GLU A 352 43.70 -61.12 -7.17
N ALA A 353 43.28 -60.03 -7.83
CA ALA A 353 42.43 -58.93 -7.34
C ALA A 353 42.88 -57.56 -7.89
N GLN A 354 42.82 -57.41 -9.21
CA GLN A 354 42.40 -56.15 -9.83
C GLN A 354 40.87 -56.16 -9.90
N ASN A 355 40.19 -55.17 -9.32
CA ASN A 355 39.00 -54.49 -9.86
C ASN A 355 38.26 -53.71 -8.76
N GLU A 356 38.31 -52.38 -8.84
CA GLU A 356 37.26 -51.39 -8.49
C GLU A 356 37.97 -50.02 -8.49
N ALA A 357 38.16 -49.35 -9.63
CA ALA A 357 37.18 -48.71 -10.50
C ALA A 357 36.32 -47.65 -9.78
N ASP A 358 36.83 -46.42 -9.84
CA ASP A 358 36.11 -45.15 -10.03
C ASP A 358 34.58 -45.15 -9.93
N THR A 359 34.06 -44.23 -9.10
CA THR A 359 32.81 -43.54 -9.43
C THR A 359 32.85 -42.10 -8.89
N PRO A 360 32.79 -41.08 -9.76
CA PRO A 360 32.44 -39.72 -9.39
C PRO A 360 30.93 -39.54 -9.56
N ASP A 361 30.20 -39.22 -8.49
CA ASP A 361 28.79 -38.88 -8.60
C ASP A 361 28.60 -37.36 -8.74
N ASN A 362 27.82 -37.02 -9.76
CA ASN A 362 27.50 -35.68 -10.24
C ASN A 362 25.98 -35.62 -10.39
N THR A 363 25.43 -34.40 -10.30
CA THR A 363 24.02 -34.02 -10.56
C THR A 363 23.04 -34.36 -9.42
N GLY A 364 22.10 -33.50 -9.01
CA GLY A 364 21.51 -32.29 -9.58
C GLY A 364 19.98 -32.34 -9.37
N LYS A 365 19.33 -31.17 -9.28
CA LYS A 365 17.87 -30.92 -9.10
C LYS A 365 17.40 -30.99 -7.64
N GLU A 366 16.58 -30.07 -7.14
CA GLU A 366 15.28 -29.67 -7.67
C GLU A 366 14.95 -28.18 -7.54
N ALA A 367 14.11 -27.74 -8.49
CA ALA A 367 13.30 -26.54 -8.43
C ALA A 367 11.81 -26.93 -8.43
N LYS A 368 10.99 -26.05 -7.85
CA LYS A 368 9.52 -25.88 -7.87
C LYS A 368 8.73 -26.38 -6.64
N SER A 369 8.14 -25.43 -5.91
CA SER A 369 6.73 -25.02 -6.13
C SER A 369 6.59 -23.53 -5.90
#